data_AF-A0A956HN43-F1
#
_entry.id   AF-A0A956HN43-F1
#
_cell.length_a   1.000
_cell.length_b   1.000
_cell.length_c   1.000
_cell.angle_alpha   90.00
_cell.angle_beta   90.00
_cell.angle_gamma   90.00
#
_symmetry.space_group_name_H-M   'P 1'
#
loop_
_entity.id
_entity.type
_entity.pdbx_description
1 polymer ?
#
loop_
_entity_poly.entity_id
_entity_poly.type
_entity_poly.pdbx_seq_one_letter_code
_entity_poly.pdbx_strand_id
1 'polypeptide(L)'
;MPAIIEKLDLQVLQKLVVSRLWGEDDRRRGAVVWQDRGSTVVVYPETLKLALARGWMAAQVDMETDQTGREPVQVVYFLGRRGEGGGRQATSTLDGADTSGLATRWGEALQTTIWEGFLDALEQLAAKARARARGAELRVAGYVGGDAHVEVALVERGS
;
A
#
# COMPACT_ATOMS: atom_id res chain seq x y z
N MET A 1 -12.44 -5.61 25.98
CA MET A 1 -11.12 -6.27 26.09
C MET A 1 -10.03 -5.32 25.57
N PRO A 2 -8.79 -5.38 26.08
CA PRO A 2 -7.70 -4.57 25.55
C PRO A 2 -7.34 -5.04 24.13
N ALA A 3 -7.05 -4.10 23.23
CA ALA A 3 -6.60 -4.41 21.89
C ALA A 3 -5.17 -4.97 21.90
N ILE A 4 -4.91 -5.99 21.07
CA ILE A 4 -3.56 -6.47 20.78
C ILE A 4 -2.97 -5.53 19.73
N ILE A 5 -1.79 -4.98 19.99
CA ILE A 5 -1.10 -4.10 19.04
C ILE A 5 0.01 -4.89 18.35
N GLU A 6 -0.13 -5.06 17.03
CA GLU A 6 0.89 -5.64 16.17
C GLU A 6 1.59 -4.56 15.36
N LYS A 7 2.84 -4.81 14.96
CA LYS A 7 3.61 -3.89 14.12
C LYS A 7 3.76 -4.46 12.73
N LEU A 8 3.40 -3.66 11.73
CA LEU A 8 3.68 -3.94 10.33
C LEU A 8 4.89 -3.12 9.89
N ASP A 9 6.04 -3.78 9.78
CA ASP A 9 7.29 -3.13 9.38
C ASP A 9 7.25 -2.68 7.91
N LEU A 10 7.88 -1.54 7.63
CA LEU A 10 7.94 -0.95 6.28
C LEU A 10 8.48 -1.93 5.23
N GLN A 11 9.48 -2.73 5.56
CA GLN A 11 10.06 -3.72 4.62
C GLN A 11 9.06 -4.83 4.25
N VAL A 12 8.26 -5.29 5.23
CA VAL A 12 7.23 -6.28 5.00
C VAL A 12 6.12 -5.69 4.14
N LEU A 13 5.70 -4.47 4.45
CA LEU A 13 4.71 -3.74 3.67
C LEU A 13 5.17 -3.53 2.22
N GLN A 14 6.40 -3.06 2.02
CA GLN A 14 6.97 -2.86 0.68
C GLN A 14 6.99 -4.15 -0.11
N LYS A 15 7.42 -5.27 0.49
CA LYS A 15 7.40 -6.58 -0.18
C LYS A 15 6.00 -6.97 -0.66
N LEU A 16 4.98 -6.70 0.13
CA LEU A 16 3.59 -7.06 -0.19
C LEU A 16 3.01 -6.14 -1.26
N VAL A 17 3.28 -4.84 -1.20
CA VAL A 17 2.87 -3.91 -2.25
C VAL A 17 3.59 -4.23 -3.57
N VAL A 18 4.89 -4.54 -3.55
CA VAL A 18 5.61 -5.04 -4.75
C VAL A 18 4.94 -6.30 -5.28
N SER A 19 4.60 -7.25 -4.41
CA SER A 19 3.91 -8.47 -4.83
C SER A 19 2.56 -8.19 -5.49
N ARG A 20 1.83 -7.17 -5.02
CA ARG A 20 0.55 -6.75 -5.58
C ARG A 20 0.72 -6.08 -6.94
N LEU A 21 1.71 -5.21 -7.10
CA LEU A 21 2.05 -4.57 -8.37
C LEU A 21 2.44 -5.60 -9.45
N TRP A 22 3.08 -6.70 -9.04
CA TRP A 22 3.36 -7.82 -9.92
C TRP A 22 2.11 -8.57 -10.40
N GLY A 23 1.03 -8.58 -9.61
CA GLY A 23 -0.16 -9.38 -9.93
C GLY A 23 0.18 -10.85 -10.18
N GLU A 24 -0.35 -11.39 -11.27
CA GLU A 24 -0.08 -12.76 -11.74
C GLU A 24 1.14 -12.86 -12.69
N ASP A 25 1.81 -11.74 -13.00
CA ASP A 25 2.87 -11.70 -14.01
C ASP A 25 4.21 -12.30 -13.53
N ASP A 26 5.00 -12.78 -14.51
CA ASP A 26 6.32 -13.34 -14.26
C ASP A 26 7.36 -12.26 -13.92
N ARG A 27 7.80 -12.26 -12.66
CA ARG A 27 8.84 -11.36 -12.12
C ARG A 27 10.14 -11.36 -12.91
N ARG A 28 10.42 -12.40 -13.70
CA ARG A 28 11.64 -12.50 -14.52
C ARG A 28 11.72 -11.45 -15.64
N ARG A 29 10.62 -10.75 -15.97
CA ARG A 29 10.60 -9.72 -17.01
C ARG A 29 11.05 -8.34 -16.53
N GLY A 30 11.20 -8.12 -15.23
CA GLY A 30 11.62 -6.82 -14.65
C GLY A 30 10.57 -5.69 -14.70
N ALA A 31 9.44 -5.90 -15.39
CA ALA A 31 8.32 -4.96 -15.47
C ALA A 31 6.98 -5.68 -15.71
N VAL A 32 5.89 -4.96 -15.42
CA VAL A 32 4.49 -5.37 -15.64
C VAL A 32 3.83 -4.41 -16.60
N VAL A 33 2.92 -4.90 -17.42
CA VAL A 33 2.19 -4.09 -18.40
C VAL A 33 0.73 -3.98 -17.98
N TRP A 34 0.27 -2.77 -17.67
CA TRP A 34 -1.14 -2.49 -17.41
C TRP A 34 -1.82 -1.96 -18.67
N GLN A 35 -3.08 -2.34 -18.86
CA GLN A 35 -3.88 -1.95 -20.02
C GLN A 35 -5.24 -1.44 -19.57
N ASP A 36 -5.66 -0.30 -20.13
CA ASP A 36 -7.02 0.25 -19.98
C ASP A 36 -7.46 0.87 -21.30
N ARG A 37 -8.57 0.36 -21.86
CA ARG A 37 -9.23 0.90 -23.07
C ARG A 37 -8.27 1.20 -24.24
N GLY A 38 -7.32 0.29 -24.49
CA GLY A 38 -6.34 0.41 -25.59
C GLY A 38 -5.14 1.31 -25.27
N SER A 39 -5.08 1.94 -24.10
CA SER A 39 -3.86 2.55 -23.56
C SER A 39 -3.07 1.50 -22.78
N THR A 40 -1.74 1.61 -22.83
CA THR A 40 -0.83 0.71 -22.12
C THR A 40 0.18 1.53 -21.32
N VAL A 41 0.56 1.04 -20.15
CA VAL A 41 1.67 1.56 -19.35
C VAL A 41 2.53 0.41 -18.84
N VAL A 42 3.83 0.60 -18.87
CA VAL A 42 4.79 -0.28 -18.22
C VAL A 42 5.00 0.23 -16.81
N VAL A 43 4.82 -0.64 -15.81
CA VAL A 43 5.14 -0.39 -14.40
C VAL A 43 6.40 -1.16 -14.08
N TYR A 44 7.30 -0.58 -13.28
CA TYR A 44 8.52 -1.23 -12.82
C TYR A 44 8.43 -1.51 -11.31
N PRO A 45 7.80 -2.60 -10.84
CA PRO A 45 7.55 -2.83 -9.41
C PRO A 45 8.81 -2.83 -8.55
N GLU A 46 9.96 -3.23 -9.10
CA GLU A 46 11.23 -3.27 -8.36
C GLU A 46 11.76 -1.87 -7.99
N THR A 47 11.28 -0.81 -8.65
CA THR A 47 11.65 0.57 -8.28
C THR A 47 10.74 1.17 -7.22
N LEU A 48 9.75 0.41 -6.71
CA LEU A 48 8.87 0.88 -5.65
C LEU A 48 9.69 1.30 -4.42
N LYS A 49 9.52 2.56 -4.03
CA LYS A 49 9.99 3.11 -2.77
C LYS A 49 8.79 3.44 -1.91
N LEU A 50 8.75 2.89 -0.70
CA LEU A 50 7.79 3.27 0.32
C LEU A 50 8.50 4.05 1.43
N ALA A 51 7.86 5.10 1.92
CA ALA A 51 8.29 5.84 3.10
C ALA A 51 7.11 6.05 4.04
N LEU A 52 7.36 5.97 5.34
CA LEU A 52 6.40 6.29 6.39
C LEU A 52 6.90 7.51 7.17
N ALA A 53 6.01 8.46 7.45
CA ALA A 53 6.33 9.63 8.25
C ALA A 53 5.08 10.21 8.89
N ARG A 54 5.05 10.27 10.23
CA ARG A 54 4.05 11.04 11.00
C ARG A 54 2.57 10.80 10.58
N GLY A 55 2.21 9.54 10.35
CA GLY A 55 0.86 9.15 9.92
C GLY A 55 0.63 9.16 8.41
N TRP A 56 1.66 9.44 7.62
CA TRP A 56 1.62 9.39 6.15
C TRP A 56 2.41 8.21 5.61
N MET A 57 2.00 7.74 4.45
CA MET A 57 2.73 6.80 3.62
C MET A 57 2.90 7.41 2.24
N ALA A 58 4.14 7.57 1.78
CA ALA A 58 4.45 7.94 0.40
C ALA A 58 4.91 6.69 -0.35
N ALA A 59 4.42 6.52 -1.57
CA ALA A 59 4.76 5.44 -2.47
C ALA A 59 5.16 6.03 -3.82
N GLN A 60 6.34 5.67 -4.31
CA GLN A 60 6.83 6.10 -5.61
C GLN A 60 7.25 4.88 -6.41
N VAL A 61 6.82 4.77 -7.67
CA VAL A 61 7.24 3.72 -8.61
C VAL A 61 7.47 4.33 -9.97
N ASP A 62 8.42 3.77 -10.73
CA ASP A 62 8.64 4.21 -12.10
C ASP A 62 7.58 3.59 -13.02
N MET A 63 7.09 4.41 -13.94
CA MET A 63 6.16 4.01 -14.99
C MET A 63 6.62 4.59 -16.34
N GLU A 64 6.21 3.96 -17.43
CA GLU A 64 6.61 4.35 -18.79
C GLU A 64 5.49 4.09 -19.78
N THR A 65 5.23 5.07 -20.66
CA THR A 65 4.50 4.85 -21.91
C THR A 65 5.39 5.15 -23.11
N ASP A 66 4.99 4.70 -24.29
CA ASP A 66 5.65 4.99 -25.56
C ASP A 66 5.77 6.50 -25.87
N GLN A 67 4.88 7.31 -25.29
CA GLN A 67 4.80 8.76 -25.51
C GLN A 67 5.50 9.60 -24.44
N THR A 68 5.70 9.05 -23.24
CA THR A 68 6.13 9.81 -22.06
C THR A 68 7.56 9.52 -21.64
N GLY A 69 8.08 8.33 -22.00
CA GLY A 69 9.33 7.83 -21.44
C GLY A 69 9.18 7.39 -19.99
N ARG A 70 10.28 6.95 -19.37
CA ARG A 70 10.28 6.45 -18.00
C ARG A 70 10.38 7.57 -16.98
N GLU A 71 9.43 7.62 -16.06
CA GLU A 71 9.39 8.62 -15.00
C GLU A 71 8.77 8.08 -13.70
N PRO A 72 9.13 8.66 -12.54
CA PRO A 72 8.53 8.27 -11.27
C PRO A 72 7.15 8.88 -11.08
N VAL A 73 6.18 8.06 -10.66
CA VAL A 73 4.86 8.51 -10.18
C VAL A 73 4.78 8.32 -8.68
N GLN A 74 4.39 9.40 -7.98
CA GLN A 74 4.23 9.39 -6.52
C GLN A 74 2.76 9.47 -6.11
N VAL A 75 2.40 8.60 -5.17
CA VAL A 75 1.13 8.62 -4.45
C VAL A 75 1.41 8.82 -2.97
N VAL A 76 0.63 9.68 -2.32
CA VAL A 76 0.71 9.92 -0.88
C VAL A 76 -0.61 9.52 -0.23
N TYR A 77 -0.53 8.75 0.84
CA TYR A 77 -1.65 8.31 1.66
C TYR A 77 -1.55 8.88 3.07
N PHE A 78 -2.67 9.39 3.58
CA PHE A 78 -2.82 9.59 5.00
C PHE A 78 -3.34 8.28 5.63
N LEU A 79 -2.60 7.73 6.60
CA LEU A 79 -2.98 6.52 7.34
C LEU A 79 -3.61 6.83 8.70
N GLY A 80 -3.63 8.11 9.10
CA GLY A 80 -4.06 8.56 10.42
C GLY A 80 -2.93 8.59 11.45
N ARG A 81 -3.07 9.50 12.43
CA ARG A 81 -2.17 9.62 13.58
C ARG A 81 -2.79 9.05 14.83
N ARG A 82 -1.94 8.81 15.83
CA ARG A 82 -2.39 8.38 17.16
C ARG A 82 -3.34 9.43 17.74
N GLY A 83 -4.55 9.02 18.10
CA GLY A 83 -5.61 9.90 18.60
C GLY A 83 -6.60 10.39 17.54
N GLU A 84 -6.32 10.22 16.24
CA GLU A 84 -7.15 10.69 15.13
C GLU A 84 -8.01 9.56 14.50
N GLY A 85 -8.64 8.73 15.33
CA GLY A 85 -9.68 7.80 14.88
C GLY A 85 -9.20 6.51 14.17
N GLY A 86 -7.91 6.16 14.26
CA GLY A 86 -7.41 4.79 13.97
C GLY A 86 -7.61 4.31 12.53
N GLY A 87 -7.29 5.14 11.53
CA GLY A 87 -7.40 4.79 10.11
C GLY A 87 -8.76 5.09 9.47
N ARG A 88 -9.74 5.60 10.24
CA ARG A 88 -11.06 6.00 9.72
C ARG A 88 -11.03 7.19 8.75
N GLN A 89 -9.94 7.93 8.69
CA GLN A 89 -9.76 9.11 7.84
C GLN A 89 -8.74 8.88 6.73
N ALA A 90 -8.49 7.62 6.35
CA ALA A 90 -7.51 7.35 5.30
C ALA A 90 -7.93 7.99 3.97
N THR A 91 -6.98 8.65 3.32
CA THR A 91 -7.18 9.32 2.02
C THR A 91 -5.89 9.27 1.22
N SER A 92 -5.97 9.46 -0.10
CA SER A 92 -4.84 9.48 -1.01
C SER A 92 -4.87 10.68 -1.93
N THR A 93 -3.69 11.09 -2.40
CA THR A 93 -3.55 12.07 -3.47
C THR A 93 -2.34 11.71 -4.34
N LEU A 94 -2.36 12.18 -5.59
CA LEU A 94 -1.18 12.16 -6.45
C LEU A 94 -0.33 13.37 -6.09
N ASP A 95 0.98 13.19 -6.05
CA ASP A 95 1.92 14.25 -5.70
C ASP A 95 2.94 14.46 -6.83
N GLY A 96 3.40 15.70 -6.97
CA GLY A 96 4.32 16.12 -8.02
C GLY A 96 3.67 16.70 -9.28
N ALA A 97 4.52 17.25 -10.15
CA ALA A 97 4.08 17.77 -11.45
C ALA A 97 3.85 16.61 -12.43
N ASP A 98 2.71 16.63 -13.11
CA ASP A 98 2.33 15.62 -14.09
C ASP A 98 2.46 16.16 -15.53
N THR A 99 3.69 16.51 -15.92
CA THR A 99 3.95 17.12 -17.23
C THR A 99 3.73 16.17 -18.39
N SER A 100 3.79 14.87 -18.14
CA SER A 100 3.60 13.79 -19.10
C SER A 100 2.13 13.35 -19.25
N GLY A 101 1.28 13.65 -18.26
CA GLY A 101 -0.08 13.12 -18.15
C GLY A 101 -0.16 11.69 -17.61
N LEU A 102 0.97 11.09 -17.21
CA LEU A 102 1.03 9.70 -16.77
C LEU A 102 0.30 9.52 -15.42
N ALA A 103 0.49 10.44 -14.48
CA ALA A 103 -0.21 10.40 -13.20
C ALA A 103 -1.71 10.67 -13.39
N THR A 104 -2.09 11.60 -14.27
CA THR A 104 -3.50 11.87 -14.61
C THR A 104 -4.19 10.64 -15.19
N ARG A 105 -3.51 9.87 -16.04
CA ARG A 105 -4.13 8.70 -16.71
C ARG A 105 -4.12 7.45 -15.84
N TRP A 106 -3.04 7.18 -15.13
CA TRP A 106 -2.80 5.89 -14.47
C TRP A 106 -2.74 5.98 -12.95
N GLY A 107 -2.76 7.19 -12.38
CA GLY A 107 -2.62 7.42 -10.96
C GLY A 107 -3.71 6.73 -10.14
N GLU A 108 -4.97 6.72 -10.59
CA GLU A 108 -6.05 6.02 -9.87
C GLU A 108 -5.82 4.50 -9.79
N ALA A 109 -5.37 3.89 -10.88
CA ALA A 109 -5.02 2.47 -10.90
C ALA A 109 -3.86 2.19 -9.93
N LEU A 110 -2.81 3.01 -10.00
CA LEU A 110 -1.67 2.90 -9.08
C LEU A 110 -2.09 3.07 -7.61
N GLN A 111 -2.93 4.08 -7.33
CA GLN A 111 -3.47 4.34 -6.01
C GLN A 111 -4.21 3.13 -5.45
N THR A 112 -5.07 2.53 -6.28
CA THR A 112 -5.86 1.37 -5.90
C THR A 112 -4.97 0.16 -5.63
N THR A 113 -4.03 -0.14 -6.54
CA THR A 113 -3.15 -1.32 -6.40
C THR A 113 -2.26 -1.22 -5.17
N ILE A 114 -1.70 -0.05 -4.87
CA ILE A 114 -0.89 0.14 -3.66
C ILE A 114 -1.76 0.02 -2.40
N TRP A 115 -2.96 0.59 -2.41
CA TRP A 115 -3.89 0.50 -1.28
C TRP A 115 -4.31 -0.93 -0.99
N GLU A 116 -4.65 -1.71 -2.02
CA GLU A 116 -4.95 -3.12 -1.88
C GLU A 116 -3.75 -3.91 -1.32
N GLY A 117 -2.53 -3.61 -1.78
CA GLY A 117 -1.31 -4.22 -1.23
C GLY A 117 -1.10 -3.89 0.27
N PHE A 118 -1.48 -2.69 0.71
CA PHE A 118 -1.50 -2.32 2.12
C PHE A 118 -2.56 -3.11 2.90
N LEU A 119 -3.77 -3.28 2.37
CA LEU A 119 -4.83 -4.09 2.98
C LEU A 119 -4.43 -5.57 3.10
N ASP A 120 -3.82 -6.14 2.05
CA ASP A 120 -3.28 -7.50 2.04
C ASP A 120 -2.25 -7.69 3.18
N ALA A 121 -1.45 -6.66 3.46
CA ALA A 121 -0.48 -6.68 4.55
C ALA A 121 -1.14 -6.69 5.95
N LEU A 122 -2.20 -5.92 6.13
CA LEU A 122 -2.99 -5.93 7.37
C LEU A 122 -3.66 -7.30 7.60
N GLU A 123 -4.21 -7.88 6.54
CA GLU A 123 -4.85 -9.20 6.60
C GLU A 123 -3.87 -10.31 6.95
N GLN A 124 -2.68 -10.31 6.32
CA GLN A 124 -1.62 -11.27 6.64
C GLN A 124 -1.11 -11.12 8.08
N LEU A 125 -0.98 -9.89 8.58
CA LEU A 125 -0.59 -9.64 9.97
C LEU A 125 -1.65 -10.18 10.93
N ALA A 126 -2.93 -9.90 10.67
CA ALA A 126 -4.03 -10.41 11.48
C ALA A 126 -4.11 -11.95 11.44
N ALA A 127 -3.90 -12.57 10.28
CA ALA A 127 -3.85 -14.03 10.15
C ALA A 127 -2.72 -14.64 10.98
N LYS A 128 -1.51 -14.05 10.96
CA LYS A 128 -0.38 -14.48 11.80
C LYS A 128 -0.69 -14.34 13.29
N ALA A 129 -1.33 -13.25 13.71
CA ALA A 129 -1.74 -13.05 15.09
C ALA A 129 -2.78 -14.08 15.54
N ARG A 130 -3.80 -14.37 14.72
CA ARG A 130 -4.80 -15.42 14.97
C ARG A 130 -4.17 -16.80 15.16
N ALA A 131 -3.21 -17.15 14.32
CA ALA A 131 -2.49 -18.42 14.43
C ALA A 131 -1.75 -18.56 15.77
N ARG A 132 -1.24 -17.46 16.33
CA ARG A 132 -0.62 -17.44 17.67
C ARG A 132 -1.64 -17.48 18.81
N ALA A 133 -2.82 -16.89 18.61
CA ALA A 133 -3.84 -16.72 19.64
C ALA A 133 -4.73 -17.95 19.91
N ARG A 134 -4.37 -19.14 19.38
CA ARG A 134 -4.97 -20.46 19.70
C ARG A 134 -6.51 -20.49 19.76
N GLY A 135 -7.20 -19.86 18.80
CA GLY A 135 -8.66 -19.94 18.66
C GLY A 135 -9.42 -18.63 18.88
N ALA A 136 -8.75 -17.55 19.29
CA ALA A 136 -9.37 -16.22 19.33
C ALA A 136 -9.63 -15.69 17.90
N GLU A 137 -10.88 -15.29 17.63
CA GLU A 137 -11.25 -14.69 16.35
C GLU A 137 -10.90 -13.20 16.35
N LEU A 138 -9.63 -12.88 16.06
CA LEU A 138 -9.17 -11.49 16.01
C LEU A 138 -9.65 -10.79 14.72
N ARG A 139 -9.91 -9.49 14.75
CA ARG A 139 -10.16 -8.63 13.59
C ARG A 139 -9.35 -7.34 13.70
N VAL A 140 -9.01 -6.76 12.56
CA VAL A 140 -8.42 -5.41 12.52
C VAL A 140 -9.48 -4.40 12.98
N ALA A 141 -9.17 -3.67 14.05
CA ALA A 141 -10.02 -2.61 14.59
C ALA A 141 -9.62 -1.23 14.05
N GLY A 142 -8.36 -1.07 13.68
CA GLY A 142 -7.80 0.16 13.15
C GLY A 142 -6.28 0.08 13.01
N TYR A 143 -5.69 1.12 12.45
CA TYR A 143 -4.26 1.26 12.30
C TYR A 143 -3.82 2.71 12.44
N VAL A 144 -2.53 2.92 12.71
CA VAL A 144 -1.90 4.24 12.83
C VAL A 144 -0.54 4.19 12.15
N GLY A 145 -0.28 5.16 11.26
CA GLY A 145 1.03 5.29 10.61
C GLY A 145 2.08 5.86 11.57
N GLY A 146 3.20 5.16 11.75
CA GLY A 146 4.39 5.66 12.43
C GLY A 146 5.47 6.13 11.45
N ASP A 147 6.72 6.21 11.90
CA ASP A 147 7.87 6.59 11.05
C ASP A 147 8.61 5.38 10.44
N ALA A 148 8.43 4.18 11.01
CA ALA A 148 9.13 2.96 10.56
C ALA A 148 8.20 1.75 10.39
N HIS A 149 7.01 1.81 11.00
CA HIS A 149 6.02 0.74 10.97
C HIS A 149 4.62 1.35 11.09
N VAL A 150 3.63 0.55 10.72
CA VAL A 150 2.22 0.83 11.00
C VAL A 150 1.82 0.03 12.24
N GLU A 151 1.29 0.70 13.25
CA GLU A 151 0.69 0.03 14.41
C GLU A 151 -0.71 -0.43 14.02
N VAL A 152 -1.01 -1.71 14.22
CA VAL A 152 -2.29 -2.33 13.86
C VAL A 152 -2.96 -2.84 15.13
N ALA A 153 -4.14 -2.31 15.42
CA ALA A 153 -4.94 -2.73 16.56
C ALA A 153 -5.82 -3.92 16.15
N LEU A 154 -5.68 -5.03 16.87
CA LEU A 154 -6.48 -6.23 16.72
C LEU A 154 -7.38 -6.41 17.95
N VAL A 155 -8.64 -6.76 17.73
CA VAL A 155 -9.63 -7.03 18.79
C VAL A 155 -10.34 -8.33 18.51
N GLU A 156 -10.84 -9.01 19.54
CA GLU A 156 -11.68 -10.21 19.35
C GLU A 156 -13.05 -9.86 18.77
N ARG A 157 -13.60 -10.75 17.94
CA ARG A 157 -14.95 -10.65 17.39
C ARG A 157 -15.94 -11.04 18.50
N GLY A 158 -16.72 -10.08 18.98
CA GLY A 158 -17.71 -10.30 20.06
C GLY A 158 -17.70 -9.26 21.18
N SER A 159 -16.77 -8.30 21.14
CA SER A 159 -16.75 -7.11 22.00
C SER A 159 -17.43 -5.90 21.36
#